data_AF-A0A7M3BRM9-F1
#
_entry.id   AF-A0A7M3BRM9-F1
#
_cell.length_a   1.000
_cell.length_b   1.000
_cell.length_c   1.000
_cell.angle_alpha   90.00
_cell.angle_beta   90.00
_cell.angle_gamma   90.00
#
_symmetry.space_group_name_H-M   'P 1'
#
loop_
_entity.id
_entity.type
_entity.pdbx_description
1 polymer ?
#
loop_
_entity_poly.entity_id
_entity_poly.type
_entity_poly.pdbx_seq_one_letter_code
_entity_poly.pdbx_strand_id
1 'polypeptide(L)'
;QCVSLAPKDGLSLISASAVSAGSGALAAADALSAFAQQQQAGALTIEGIGANQTILDPRLQAARPAAGQQQAAQGLRDLLARDKAPMPATLQDPLSIRCMPSIHGVLLQAIDQARQAVEIELNAAADNPLVLGDDDTVLSTGNFHTPSLSLAFETLSLAIAQCAAACAARFIQLTGSGRNGLPKYLSPVGGASAGFVPLQKTVSAILAAIRHRANPVMLDFLQVSEGVEDHATQAPLAVSKCADMIVLWQRLIAFELMAAAQAVDLRDGLTLAPGTAGIHAAVRALVAPLREDRALGIDAEALYAALATGTWLP
;
A
#
# COMPACT_ATOMS: atom_id res chain seq x y z
N GLN A 1 24.71 -24.97 24.78
CA GLN A 1 24.74 -24.72 26.24
C GLN A 1 23.85 -23.54 26.53
N CYS A 2 23.15 -23.52 27.66
CA CYS A 2 22.41 -22.34 28.10
C CYS A 2 23.38 -21.25 28.56
N VAL A 3 23.04 -19.99 28.32
CA VAL A 3 23.80 -18.82 28.80
C VAL A 3 23.38 -18.52 30.23
N SER A 4 24.35 -18.30 31.13
CA SER A 4 24.09 -17.83 32.50
C SER A 4 24.01 -16.31 32.53
N LEU A 5 22.93 -15.77 33.09
CA LEU A 5 22.72 -14.32 33.18
C LEU A 5 23.50 -13.71 34.37
N ALA A 6 24.14 -12.58 34.12
CA ALA A 6 24.80 -11.72 35.09
C ALA A 6 23.90 -10.53 35.47
N PRO A 7 24.34 -9.63 36.39
CA PRO A 7 23.60 -8.41 36.69
C PRO A 7 23.28 -7.61 35.41
N LYS A 8 22.07 -7.05 35.34
CA LYS A 8 21.51 -6.29 34.20
C LYS A 8 21.16 -7.11 32.94
N ASP A 9 21.77 -8.27 32.69
CA ASP A 9 21.53 -9.05 31.45
C ASP A 9 20.04 -9.29 31.15
N GLY A 10 19.26 -9.68 32.16
CA GLY A 10 17.83 -9.91 31.99
C GLY A 10 17.08 -8.67 31.50
N LEU A 11 17.39 -7.50 32.05
CA LEU A 11 16.76 -6.24 31.65
C LEU A 11 17.26 -5.78 30.27
N SER A 12 18.57 -5.88 30.01
CA SER A 12 19.17 -5.56 28.70
C SER A 12 18.56 -6.40 27.56
N LEU A 13 18.15 -7.63 27.84
CA LEU A 13 17.54 -8.53 26.84
C LEU A 13 16.10 -8.17 26.49
N ILE A 14 15.33 -7.60 27.43
CA ILE A 14 13.88 -7.40 27.26
C ILE A 14 13.46 -5.93 27.15
N SER A 15 14.25 -5.02 27.72
CA SER A 15 13.97 -3.57 27.72
C SER A 15 14.46 -2.94 26.42
N ALA A 16 13.84 -3.31 25.30
CA ALA A 16 14.19 -2.82 23.98
C ALA A 16 12.97 -2.65 23.08
N SER A 17 13.07 -1.75 22.09
CA SER A 17 12.06 -1.56 21.05
C SER A 17 12.14 -2.59 19.91
N ALA A 18 12.96 -3.64 20.05
CA ALA A 18 13.34 -4.57 18.99
C ALA A 18 12.16 -5.24 18.28
N VAL A 19 11.09 -5.61 19.00
CA VAL A 19 9.88 -6.20 18.39
C VAL A 19 9.20 -5.22 17.45
N SER A 20 8.99 -3.98 17.89
CA SER A 20 8.35 -2.93 17.11
C SER A 20 9.24 -2.47 15.95
N ALA A 21 10.54 -2.29 16.21
CA ALA A 21 11.51 -1.84 15.21
C ALA A 21 11.71 -2.90 14.11
N GLY A 22 11.91 -4.17 14.48
CA GLY A 22 12.07 -5.28 13.53
C GLY A 22 10.82 -5.52 12.69
N SER A 23 9.64 -5.59 13.32
CA SER A 23 8.37 -5.73 12.59
C SER A 23 8.09 -4.50 11.72
N GLY A 24 8.46 -3.31 12.20
CA GLY A 24 8.31 -2.05 11.47
C GLY A 24 9.20 -2.02 10.23
N ALA A 25 10.44 -2.51 10.31
CA ALA A 25 11.34 -2.60 9.17
C ALA A 25 10.74 -3.44 8.03
N LEU A 26 10.19 -4.61 8.38
CA LEU A 26 9.50 -5.49 7.42
C LEU A 26 8.27 -4.79 6.83
N ALA A 27 7.42 -4.21 7.67
CA ALA A 27 6.22 -3.52 7.22
C ALA A 27 6.54 -2.30 6.31
N ALA A 28 7.60 -1.54 6.59
CA ALA A 28 8.01 -0.42 5.74
C ALA A 28 8.51 -0.91 4.37
N ALA A 29 9.27 -2.01 4.33
CA ALA A 29 9.73 -2.64 3.08
C ALA A 29 8.54 -3.19 2.27
N ASP A 30 7.61 -3.88 2.93
CA ASP A 30 6.40 -4.43 2.30
C ASP A 30 5.49 -3.31 1.77
N ALA A 31 5.36 -2.21 2.50
CA ALA A 31 4.60 -1.04 2.05
C ALA A 31 5.21 -0.40 0.81
N LEU A 32 6.54 -0.30 0.73
CA LEU A 32 7.24 0.20 -0.45
C LEU A 32 7.03 -0.71 -1.68
N SER A 33 7.09 -2.04 -1.48
CA SER A 33 6.77 -3.01 -2.52
C SER A 33 5.32 -2.87 -2.99
N ALA A 34 4.37 -2.81 -2.07
CA ALA A 34 2.95 -2.62 -2.39
C ALA A 34 2.68 -1.27 -3.07
N PHE A 35 3.44 -0.21 -2.76
CA PHE A 35 3.37 1.06 -3.47
C PHE A 35 3.77 0.91 -4.95
N ALA A 36 4.85 0.20 -5.26
CA ALA A 36 5.24 -0.06 -6.63
C ALA A 36 4.16 -0.87 -7.38
N GLN A 37 3.59 -1.89 -6.74
CA GLN A 37 2.47 -2.68 -7.26
C GLN A 37 1.23 -1.81 -7.52
N GLN A 38 0.93 -0.87 -6.64
CA GLN A 38 -0.18 0.05 -6.81
C GLN A 38 0.03 1.02 -7.98
N GLN A 39 1.26 1.50 -8.20
CA GLN A 39 1.60 2.31 -9.38
C GLN A 39 1.38 1.52 -10.67
N GLN A 40 1.76 0.23 -10.68
CA GLN A 40 1.55 -0.67 -11.81
C GLN A 40 0.06 -0.92 -12.08
N ALA A 41 -0.73 -1.19 -11.05
CA ALA A 41 -2.19 -1.31 -11.15
C ALA A 41 -2.84 -0.01 -11.67
N GLY A 42 -2.44 1.14 -11.13
CA GLY A 42 -2.96 2.44 -11.52
C GLY A 42 -2.64 2.78 -12.99
N ALA A 43 -1.42 2.48 -13.45
CA ALA A 43 -1.01 2.68 -14.84
C ALA A 43 -1.84 1.80 -15.80
N LEU A 44 -2.02 0.51 -15.47
CA LEU A 44 -2.86 -0.38 -16.28
C LEU A 44 -4.32 0.06 -16.27
N THR A 45 -4.84 0.53 -15.13
CA THR A 45 -6.18 1.11 -15.03
C THR A 45 -6.33 2.33 -15.94
N ILE A 46 -5.34 3.23 -15.97
CA ILE A 46 -5.34 4.42 -16.85
C ILE A 46 -5.51 4.00 -18.31
N GLU A 47 -4.81 2.96 -18.76
CA GLU A 47 -4.93 2.45 -20.12
C GLU A 47 -6.26 1.74 -20.37
N GLY A 48 -6.64 0.80 -19.49
CA GLY A 48 -7.86 0.02 -19.64
C GLY A 48 -9.10 0.90 -19.70
N ILE A 49 -9.13 1.99 -18.94
CA ILE A 49 -10.26 2.93 -18.95
C ILE A 49 -10.09 4.06 -19.97
N GLY A 50 -8.90 4.22 -20.58
CA GLY A 50 -8.59 5.31 -21.51
C GLY A 50 -8.62 6.68 -20.84
N ALA A 51 -8.08 6.77 -19.62
CA ALA A 51 -8.08 7.97 -18.80
C ALA A 51 -7.20 9.08 -19.41
N ASN A 52 -7.48 10.31 -19.00
CA ASN A 52 -6.72 11.49 -19.32
C ASN A 52 -5.36 11.50 -18.60
N GLN A 53 -4.30 11.26 -19.38
CA GLN A 53 -2.93 11.23 -18.89
C GLN A 53 -2.34 12.63 -18.63
N THR A 54 -3.00 13.72 -19.05
CA THR A 54 -2.50 15.08 -18.78
C THR A 54 -2.47 15.40 -17.29
N ILE A 55 -3.21 14.66 -16.46
CA ILE A 55 -3.14 14.73 -14.98
C ILE A 55 -1.74 14.44 -14.44
N LEU A 56 -0.87 13.83 -15.26
CA LEU A 56 0.51 13.51 -14.94
C LEU A 56 1.50 14.55 -15.48
N ASP A 57 1.07 15.62 -16.15
CA ASP A 57 1.99 16.62 -16.74
C ASP A 57 2.94 17.21 -15.67
N PRO A 58 4.27 17.21 -15.89
CA PRO A 58 5.24 17.74 -14.93
C PRO A 58 4.97 19.18 -14.51
N ARG A 59 4.41 20.02 -15.39
CA ARG A 59 4.08 21.43 -15.09
C ARG A 59 2.92 21.52 -14.10
N LEU A 60 1.92 20.62 -14.21
CA LEU A 60 0.84 20.53 -13.22
C LEU A 60 1.36 20.08 -11.86
N GLN A 61 2.30 19.12 -11.84
CA GLN A 61 2.91 18.69 -10.57
C GLN A 61 3.77 19.78 -9.94
N ALA A 62 4.53 20.52 -10.75
CA ALA A 62 5.35 21.64 -10.27
C ALA A 62 4.50 22.82 -9.76
N ALA A 63 3.31 23.03 -10.32
CA ALA A 63 2.38 24.08 -9.89
C ALA A 63 1.88 23.89 -8.45
N ARG A 64 1.95 22.67 -7.91
CA ARG A 64 1.67 22.38 -6.50
C ARG A 64 2.72 21.39 -5.96
N PRO A 65 3.77 21.86 -5.25
CA PRO A 65 4.82 21.01 -4.70
C PRO A 65 4.35 20.26 -3.44
N ALA A 66 3.26 19.49 -3.57
CA ALA A 66 2.78 18.62 -2.51
C ALA A 66 3.73 17.41 -2.36
N ALA A 67 3.88 16.94 -1.12
CA ALA A 67 4.86 15.92 -0.78
C ALA A 67 4.69 14.64 -1.61
N GLY A 68 5.79 14.19 -2.22
CA GLY A 68 5.86 12.98 -3.06
C GLY A 68 5.03 13.04 -4.37
N GLN A 69 4.19 14.06 -4.59
CA GLN A 69 3.25 14.09 -5.71
C GLN A 69 3.95 14.04 -7.07
N GLN A 70 5.03 14.80 -7.23
CA GLN A 70 5.82 14.81 -8.46
C GLN A 70 6.50 13.46 -8.71
N GLN A 71 6.99 12.80 -7.66
CA GLN A 71 7.64 11.48 -7.74
C GLN A 71 6.62 10.41 -8.13
N ALA A 72 5.45 10.38 -7.49
CA ALA A 72 4.37 9.45 -7.83
C ALA A 72 3.88 9.65 -9.26
N ALA A 73 3.72 10.89 -9.71
CA ALA A 73 3.37 11.19 -11.10
C ALA A 73 4.47 10.74 -12.07
N GLN A 74 5.75 10.94 -11.73
CA GLN A 74 6.86 10.47 -12.56
C GLN A 74 6.82 8.95 -12.72
N GLY A 75 6.65 8.18 -11.65
CA GLY A 75 6.56 6.72 -11.75
C GLY A 75 5.40 6.25 -12.64
N LEU A 76 4.24 6.92 -12.58
CA LEU A 76 3.13 6.61 -13.50
C LEU A 76 3.47 6.99 -14.96
N ARG A 77 4.13 8.12 -15.19
CA ARG A 77 4.58 8.52 -16.53
C ARG A 77 5.57 7.51 -17.11
N ASP A 78 6.51 7.03 -16.31
CA ASP A 78 7.53 6.08 -16.75
C ASP A 78 6.88 4.76 -17.20
N LEU A 79 5.89 4.26 -16.46
CA LEU A 79 5.12 3.07 -16.84
C LEU A 79 4.28 3.27 -18.11
N LEU A 80 3.79 4.48 -18.34
CA LEU A 80 2.94 4.86 -19.48
C LEU A 80 3.74 5.39 -20.69
N ALA A 81 5.06 5.48 -20.58
CA ALA A 81 5.93 6.11 -21.55
C ALA A 81 5.81 5.47 -22.94
N ARG A 82 5.56 6.31 -23.94
CA ARG A 82 5.43 5.94 -25.35
C ARG A 82 5.60 7.19 -26.23
N ASP A 83 5.80 7.00 -27.53
CA ASP A 83 6.03 8.10 -28.48
C ASP A 83 4.84 9.05 -28.61
N LYS A 84 3.61 8.51 -28.61
CA LYS A 84 2.37 9.28 -28.72
C LYS A 84 1.31 8.76 -27.77
N ALA A 85 0.89 9.59 -26.81
CA ALA A 85 -0.20 9.26 -25.91
C ALA A 85 -1.53 9.12 -26.68
N PRO A 86 -2.39 8.15 -26.32
CA PRO A 86 -3.72 8.02 -26.92
C PRO A 86 -4.59 9.22 -26.53
N MET A 87 -5.58 9.53 -27.37
CA MET A 87 -6.60 10.52 -27.01
C MET A 87 -7.42 10.00 -25.84
N PRO A 88 -7.69 10.83 -24.81
CA PRO A 88 -8.44 10.37 -23.66
C PRO A 88 -9.91 10.14 -24.02
N ALA A 89 -10.52 9.13 -23.40
CA ALA A 89 -11.93 8.81 -23.58
C ALA A 89 -12.85 9.87 -22.95
N THR A 90 -12.37 10.58 -21.92
CA THR A 90 -13.09 11.66 -21.26
C THR A 90 -12.19 12.85 -20.94
N LEU A 91 -12.77 14.04 -20.79
CA LEU A 91 -12.03 15.23 -20.37
C LEU A 91 -11.69 15.19 -18.86
N GLN A 92 -12.60 14.65 -18.05
CA GLN A 92 -12.47 14.60 -16.59
C GLN A 92 -12.77 13.20 -16.06
N ASP A 93 -11.72 12.53 -15.60
CA ASP A 93 -11.84 11.23 -14.94
C ASP A 93 -12.29 11.36 -13.48
N PRO A 94 -12.85 10.28 -12.89
CA PRO A 94 -13.12 10.17 -11.46
C PRO A 94 -11.90 10.52 -10.59
N LEU A 95 -12.16 11.01 -9.37
CA LEU A 95 -11.11 11.46 -8.45
C LEU A 95 -10.11 10.36 -8.07
N SER A 96 -10.54 9.10 -8.01
CA SER A 96 -9.65 7.96 -7.75
C SER A 96 -8.57 7.76 -8.82
N ILE A 97 -8.76 8.35 -10.01
CA ILE A 97 -7.79 8.41 -11.11
C ILE A 97 -7.09 9.76 -11.11
N ARG A 98 -7.87 10.85 -11.18
CA ARG A 98 -7.33 12.22 -11.31
C ARG A 98 -6.39 12.62 -10.16
N CYS A 99 -6.67 12.14 -8.96
CA CYS A 99 -5.89 12.45 -7.76
C CYS A 99 -4.82 11.40 -7.43
N MET A 100 -4.56 10.41 -8.31
CA MET A 100 -3.52 9.39 -8.08
C MET A 100 -2.17 10.01 -7.70
N PRO A 101 -1.63 11.02 -8.41
CA PRO A 101 -0.38 11.66 -8.01
C PRO A 101 -0.35 12.13 -6.56
N SER A 102 -1.40 12.82 -6.11
CA SER A 102 -1.45 13.35 -4.74
C SER A 102 -1.64 12.27 -3.68
N ILE A 103 -2.48 11.26 -3.96
CA ILE A 103 -2.77 10.17 -3.02
C ILE A 103 -1.55 9.26 -2.88
N HIS A 104 -0.93 8.89 -4.00
CA HIS A 104 0.26 8.06 -4.02
C HIS A 104 1.48 8.83 -3.48
N GLY A 105 1.57 10.14 -3.74
CA GLY A 105 2.65 11.00 -3.22
C GLY A 105 2.68 11.07 -1.69
N VAL A 106 1.53 11.32 -1.04
CA VAL A 106 1.47 11.36 0.43
C VAL A 106 1.73 9.98 1.04
N LEU A 107 1.33 8.90 0.38
CA LEU A 107 1.67 7.54 0.80
C LEU A 107 3.18 7.30 0.75
N LEU A 108 3.85 7.70 -0.34
CA LEU A 108 5.30 7.57 -0.45
C LEU A 108 6.02 8.35 0.67
N GLN A 109 5.54 9.54 1.02
CA GLN A 109 6.07 10.29 2.15
C GLN A 109 5.85 9.56 3.48
N ALA A 110 4.66 9.00 3.72
CA ALA A 110 4.37 8.27 4.95
C ALA A 110 5.22 7.00 5.09
N ILE A 111 5.50 6.30 3.98
CA ILE A 111 6.43 5.17 3.94
C ILE A 111 7.83 5.62 4.34
N ASP A 112 8.31 6.74 3.80
CA ASP A 112 9.63 7.27 4.13
C ASP A 112 9.73 7.71 5.60
N GLN A 113 8.68 8.31 6.16
CA GLN A 113 8.62 8.64 7.59
C GLN A 113 8.69 7.39 8.48
N ALA A 114 7.97 6.33 8.12
CA ALA A 114 8.05 5.05 8.83
C ALA A 114 9.45 4.43 8.74
N ARG A 115 10.08 4.46 7.56
CA ARG A 115 11.47 4.02 7.35
C ARG A 115 12.44 4.78 8.25
N GLN A 116 12.38 6.12 8.26
CA GLN A 116 13.25 6.95 9.08
C GLN A 116 13.06 6.67 10.58
N ALA A 117 11.82 6.52 11.04
CA ALA A 117 11.54 6.19 12.43
C ALA A 117 12.11 4.81 12.82
N VAL A 118 11.98 3.81 11.95
CA VAL A 118 12.58 2.48 12.15
C VAL A 118 14.10 2.56 12.18
N GLU A 119 14.73 3.31 11.27
CA GLU A 119 16.18 3.42 11.19
C GLU A 119 16.78 4.03 12.46
N ILE A 120 16.10 4.99 13.07
CA ILE A 120 16.51 5.55 14.38
C ILE A 120 16.50 4.43 15.43
N GLU A 121 15.39 3.70 15.55
CA GLU A 121 15.23 2.66 16.58
C GLU A 121 16.21 1.49 16.41
N LEU A 122 16.47 1.07 15.16
CA LEU A 122 17.43 0.00 14.87
C LEU A 122 18.87 0.38 15.23
N ASN A 123 19.20 1.68 15.23
CA ASN A 123 20.55 2.19 15.50
C ASN A 123 20.65 2.91 16.86
N ALA A 124 19.64 2.79 17.72
CA ALA A 124 19.58 3.47 19.02
C ALA A 124 19.96 2.54 20.19
N ALA A 125 20.45 3.16 21.27
CA ALA A 125 20.56 2.52 22.58
C ALA A 125 19.28 2.75 23.39
N ALA A 126 18.24 1.94 23.09
CA ALA A 126 16.90 2.02 23.68
C ALA A 126 16.78 1.44 25.11
N ASP A 127 17.91 1.30 25.81
CA ASP A 127 18.05 0.61 27.10
C ASP A 127 17.78 1.56 28.29
N ASN A 128 17.46 0.98 29.45
CA ASN A 128 17.37 1.70 30.72
C ASN A 128 17.73 0.79 31.91
N PRO A 129 18.59 1.22 32.84
CA PRO A 129 19.46 2.39 32.76
C PRO A 129 20.56 2.20 31.70
N LEU A 130 21.02 3.29 31.12
CA LEU A 130 22.08 3.29 30.11
C LEU A 130 23.45 3.43 30.77
N VAL A 131 24.40 2.60 30.36
CA VAL A 131 25.82 2.68 30.76
C VAL A 131 26.56 3.53 29.74
N LEU A 132 27.17 4.62 30.17
CA LEU A 132 27.99 5.50 29.33
C LEU A 132 29.44 5.01 29.36
N GLY A 133 29.95 4.55 28.22
CA GLY A 133 31.26 3.90 28.14
C GLY A 133 32.48 4.80 28.38
N ASP A 134 32.31 6.12 28.36
CA ASP A 134 33.42 7.07 28.51
C ASP A 134 33.89 7.21 29.96
N ASP A 135 32.98 7.07 30.93
CA ASP A 135 33.27 7.26 32.36
C ASP A 135 32.53 6.28 33.29
N ASP A 136 32.00 5.18 32.74
CA ASP A 136 31.22 4.14 33.44
C ASP A 136 29.98 4.69 34.19
N THR A 137 29.50 5.88 33.83
CA THR A 137 28.30 6.45 34.44
C THR A 137 27.06 5.67 34.04
N VAL A 138 26.23 5.33 35.02
CA VAL A 138 24.94 4.68 34.81
C VAL A 138 23.83 5.70 35.01
N LEU A 139 23.10 6.03 33.94
CA LEU A 139 22.02 7.01 33.96
C LEU A 139 20.66 6.36 33.67
N SER A 140 19.66 6.75 34.46
CA SER A 140 18.25 6.45 34.15
C SER A 140 17.79 7.27 32.94
N THR A 141 17.06 6.65 32.03
CA THR A 141 16.58 7.28 30.79
C THR A 141 15.23 6.70 30.35
N GLY A 142 14.51 7.44 29.52
CA GLY A 142 13.28 7.01 28.84
C GLY A 142 13.51 6.51 27.41
N ASN A 143 14.74 6.18 27.01
CA ASN A 143 15.08 5.80 25.62
C ASN A 143 14.30 4.59 25.08
N PHE A 144 13.70 3.76 25.94
CA PHE A 144 12.82 2.66 25.54
C PHE A 144 11.46 3.12 25.02
N HIS A 145 11.11 4.41 25.19
CA HIS A 145 9.82 4.96 24.80
C HIS A 145 9.83 5.39 23.32
N THR A 146 8.87 4.89 22.53
CA THR A 146 8.91 4.97 21.05
C THR A 146 7.76 5.76 20.40
N PRO A 147 7.52 7.03 20.79
CA PRO A 147 6.35 7.78 20.32
C PRO A 147 6.43 8.10 18.83
N SER A 148 7.62 8.43 18.32
CA SER A 148 7.85 8.73 16.90
C SER A 148 7.58 7.52 16.00
N LEU A 149 8.02 6.32 16.42
CA LEU A 149 7.75 5.08 15.71
C LEU A 149 6.24 4.82 15.62
N SER A 150 5.53 4.90 16.75
CA SER A 150 4.09 4.66 16.75
C SER A 150 3.35 5.66 15.87
N LEU A 151 3.66 6.96 15.99
CA LEU A 151 3.00 8.00 15.19
C LEU A 151 3.28 7.86 13.69
N ALA A 152 4.49 7.41 13.31
CA ALA A 152 4.84 7.17 11.92
C ALA A 152 4.00 6.00 11.33
N PHE A 153 3.83 4.91 12.07
CA PHE A 153 2.99 3.79 11.64
C PHE A 153 1.49 4.09 11.65
N GLU A 154 1.01 4.95 12.57
CA GLU A 154 -0.35 5.49 12.51
C GLU A 154 -0.58 6.34 11.27
N THR A 155 0.38 7.20 10.95
CA THR A 155 0.37 8.04 9.73
C THR A 155 0.37 7.18 8.47
N LEU A 156 1.23 6.16 8.42
CA LEU A 156 1.28 5.20 7.31
C LEU A 156 -0.03 4.43 7.17
N SER A 157 -0.65 4.01 8.28
CA SER A 157 -1.95 3.33 8.27
C SER A 157 -3.04 4.20 7.64
N LEU A 158 -3.11 5.48 8.01
CA LEU A 158 -4.06 6.43 7.40
C LEU A 158 -3.80 6.63 5.90
N ALA A 159 -2.52 6.73 5.49
CA ALA A 159 -2.14 6.87 4.09
C ALA A 159 -2.50 5.62 3.26
N ILE A 160 -2.25 4.42 3.79
CA ILE A 160 -2.66 3.15 3.19
C ILE A 160 -4.18 3.10 3.04
N ALA A 161 -4.94 3.50 4.07
CA ALA A 161 -6.40 3.51 4.00
C ALA A 161 -6.95 4.44 2.90
N GLN A 162 -6.34 5.61 2.70
CA GLN A 162 -6.69 6.51 1.60
C GLN A 162 -6.37 5.91 0.23
N CYS A 163 -5.19 5.31 0.09
CA CYS A 163 -4.76 4.67 -1.16
C CYS A 163 -5.63 3.45 -1.50
N ALA A 164 -5.91 2.60 -0.51
CA ALA A 164 -6.80 1.45 -0.63
C ALA A 164 -8.23 1.84 -1.02
N ALA A 165 -8.75 2.95 -0.47
CA ALA A 165 -10.05 3.49 -0.87
C ALA A 165 -10.06 3.93 -2.34
N ALA A 166 -8.98 4.56 -2.82
CA ALA A 166 -8.84 4.94 -4.22
C ALA A 166 -8.70 3.71 -5.15
N CYS A 167 -7.93 2.69 -4.74
CA CYS A 167 -7.82 1.39 -5.40
C CYS A 167 -9.18 0.71 -5.56
N ALA A 168 -9.93 0.58 -4.47
CA ALA A 168 -11.28 0.03 -4.48
C ALA A 168 -12.20 0.87 -5.39
N ALA A 169 -12.13 2.19 -5.33
CA ALA A 169 -12.93 3.05 -6.20
C ALA A 169 -12.59 2.87 -7.69
N ARG A 170 -11.31 2.67 -8.06
CA ARG A 170 -10.90 2.35 -9.43
C ARG A 170 -11.43 1.00 -9.89
N PHE A 171 -11.37 -0.02 -9.02
CA PHE A 171 -12.03 -1.30 -9.29
C PHE A 171 -13.53 -1.13 -9.55
N ILE A 172 -14.24 -0.32 -8.76
CA ILE A 172 -15.65 0.00 -9.00
C ILE A 172 -15.86 0.76 -10.32
N GLN A 173 -14.98 1.69 -10.70
CA GLN A 173 -15.08 2.37 -12.00
C GLN A 173 -14.93 1.40 -13.18
N LEU A 174 -13.97 0.47 -13.10
CA LEU A 174 -13.74 -0.53 -14.14
C LEU A 174 -14.91 -1.51 -14.25
N THR A 175 -15.46 -1.95 -13.11
CA THR A 175 -16.51 -2.99 -13.06
C THR A 175 -17.93 -2.42 -13.09
N GLY A 176 -18.07 -1.10 -13.19
CA GLY A 176 -19.35 -0.41 -13.32
C GLY A 176 -20.01 -0.60 -14.67
N SER A 177 -21.26 -0.17 -14.80
CA SER A 177 -22.01 -0.24 -16.06
C SER A 177 -21.71 0.95 -16.97
N GLY A 178 -21.31 0.71 -18.22
CA GLY A 178 -21.49 1.65 -19.34
C GLY A 178 -20.64 2.93 -19.28
N ARG A 179 -19.55 2.96 -18.50
CA ARG A 179 -18.58 4.06 -18.52
C ARG A 179 -17.40 3.69 -19.42
N ASN A 180 -16.90 4.68 -20.16
CA ASN A 180 -15.63 4.63 -20.90
C ASN A 180 -15.54 3.53 -21.97
N GLY A 181 -16.68 3.13 -22.55
CA GLY A 181 -16.73 2.18 -23.68
C GLY A 181 -16.56 0.71 -23.31
N LEU A 182 -16.49 0.38 -22.00
CA LEU A 182 -16.36 -0.99 -21.53
C LEU A 182 -17.73 -1.69 -21.41
N PRO A 183 -17.82 -3.01 -21.68
CA PRO A 183 -19.06 -3.73 -21.51
C PRO A 183 -19.42 -3.84 -20.02
N LYS A 184 -20.72 -4.03 -19.77
CA LYS A 184 -21.26 -4.14 -18.42
C LYS A 184 -20.49 -5.19 -17.62
N TYR A 185 -20.00 -4.81 -16.44
CA TYR A 185 -19.35 -5.73 -15.48
C TYR A 185 -18.06 -6.38 -15.97
N LEU A 186 -17.42 -5.79 -17.01
CA LEU A 186 -16.23 -6.33 -17.68
C LEU A 186 -16.43 -7.74 -18.26
N SER A 187 -17.65 -8.05 -18.70
CA SER A 187 -17.96 -9.32 -19.35
C SER A 187 -18.23 -9.14 -20.84
N PRO A 188 -17.61 -9.96 -21.72
CA PRO A 188 -17.95 -9.95 -23.14
C PRO A 188 -19.36 -10.48 -23.43
N VAL A 189 -19.96 -11.27 -22.50
CA VAL A 189 -21.34 -11.77 -22.60
C VAL A 189 -22.36 -10.67 -22.29
N GLY A 190 -21.95 -9.61 -21.58
CA GLY A 190 -22.82 -8.48 -21.26
C GLY A 190 -23.87 -8.80 -20.19
N GLY A 191 -25.10 -8.32 -20.38
CA GLY A 191 -26.11 -8.23 -19.32
C GLY A 191 -26.56 -9.54 -18.66
N ALA A 192 -26.33 -10.69 -19.31
CA ALA A 192 -26.64 -12.01 -18.76
C ALA A 192 -25.52 -12.56 -17.84
N SER A 193 -24.34 -11.96 -17.86
CA SER A 193 -23.18 -12.35 -17.05
C SER A 193 -23.04 -11.47 -15.82
N ALA A 194 -22.67 -12.07 -14.69
CA ALA A 194 -22.35 -11.36 -13.46
C ALA A 194 -20.96 -10.71 -13.52
N GLY A 195 -20.04 -11.24 -14.33
CA GLY A 195 -18.72 -10.69 -14.55
C GLY A 195 -17.97 -10.47 -13.23
N PHE A 196 -17.44 -9.26 -13.04
CA PHE A 196 -16.69 -8.88 -11.85
C PHE A 196 -17.56 -8.34 -10.70
N VAL A 197 -18.88 -8.20 -10.87
CA VAL A 197 -19.78 -7.63 -9.85
C VAL A 197 -19.77 -8.38 -8.51
N PRO A 198 -19.68 -9.72 -8.46
CA PRO A 198 -19.59 -10.42 -7.18
C PRO A 198 -18.39 -9.97 -6.34
N LEU A 199 -17.23 -9.71 -6.97
CA LEU A 199 -16.02 -9.28 -6.27
C LEU A 199 -16.14 -7.90 -5.62
N GLN A 200 -17.06 -7.04 -6.06
CA GLN A 200 -17.27 -5.72 -5.45
C GLN A 200 -17.60 -5.83 -3.95
N LYS A 201 -18.26 -6.92 -3.52
CA LYS A 201 -18.63 -7.15 -2.11
C LYS A 201 -17.37 -7.49 -1.31
N THR A 202 -16.51 -8.33 -1.86
CA THR A 202 -15.20 -8.67 -1.27
C THR A 202 -14.31 -7.43 -1.18
N VAL A 203 -14.24 -6.61 -2.22
CA VAL A 203 -13.52 -5.31 -2.19
C VAL A 203 -14.05 -4.42 -1.07
N SER A 204 -15.37 -4.29 -0.95
CA SER A 204 -15.99 -3.49 0.10
C SER A 204 -15.68 -4.01 1.51
N ALA A 205 -15.68 -5.34 1.69
CA ALA A 205 -15.37 -5.96 2.98
C ALA A 205 -13.90 -5.77 3.37
N ILE A 206 -12.98 -5.95 2.42
CA ILE A 206 -11.55 -5.71 2.63
C ILE A 206 -11.30 -4.24 2.97
N LEU A 207 -11.90 -3.30 2.23
CA LEU A 207 -11.77 -1.87 2.52
C LEU A 207 -12.32 -1.51 3.90
N ALA A 208 -13.44 -2.11 4.33
CA ALA A 208 -13.99 -1.89 5.66
C ALA A 208 -13.01 -2.36 6.76
N ALA A 209 -12.37 -3.51 6.57
CA ALA A 209 -11.35 -4.01 7.49
C ALA A 209 -10.11 -3.09 7.56
N ILE A 210 -9.63 -2.59 6.42
CA ILE A 210 -8.54 -1.61 6.36
C ILE A 210 -8.93 -0.32 7.11
N ARG A 211 -10.13 0.23 6.85
CA ARG A 211 -10.61 1.44 7.51
C ARG A 211 -10.72 1.28 9.02
N HIS A 212 -11.22 0.12 9.49
CA HIS A 212 -11.32 -0.16 10.92
C HIS A 212 -9.94 -0.17 11.59
N ARG A 213 -8.95 -0.82 10.96
CA ARG A 213 -7.57 -0.88 11.46
C ARG A 213 -6.83 0.46 11.40
N ALA A 214 -7.28 1.39 10.56
CA ALA A 214 -6.71 2.73 10.48
C ALA A 214 -7.03 3.61 11.71
N ASN A 215 -7.94 3.20 12.60
CA ASN A 215 -8.21 3.93 13.85
C ASN A 215 -6.97 3.94 14.76
N PRO A 216 -6.61 5.10 15.34
CA PRO A 216 -5.40 5.21 16.16
C PRO A 216 -5.51 4.37 17.43
N VAL A 217 -4.41 3.71 17.80
CA VAL A 217 -4.30 2.91 19.03
C VAL A 217 -3.29 3.50 20.01
N MET A 218 -2.42 4.41 19.57
CA MET A 218 -1.36 5.00 20.42
C MET A 218 -1.88 5.75 21.66
N LEU A 219 -3.17 6.06 21.70
CA LEU A 219 -3.83 6.74 22.82
C LEU A 219 -4.45 5.76 23.83
N ASP A 220 -4.47 4.46 23.53
CA ASP A 220 -5.17 3.44 24.30
C ASP A 220 -4.21 2.75 25.28
N PHE A 221 -3.93 3.38 26.41
CA PHE A 221 -3.12 2.78 27.49
C PHE A 221 -3.68 3.14 28.87
N LEU A 222 -3.27 2.37 29.87
CA LEU A 222 -3.59 2.61 31.28
C LEU A 222 -2.30 2.55 32.09
N GLN A 223 -2.26 3.31 33.18
CA GLN A 223 -1.15 3.26 34.12
C GLN A 223 -0.99 1.86 34.70
N VAL A 224 0.25 1.39 34.77
CA VAL A 224 0.65 0.13 35.40
C VAL A 224 1.77 0.38 36.40
N SER A 225 2.26 -0.68 37.05
CA SER A 225 3.38 -0.59 37.99
C SER A 225 3.17 0.48 39.08
N GLU A 226 1.98 0.46 39.70
CA GLU A 226 1.56 1.41 40.76
C GLU A 226 1.65 2.90 40.36
N GLY A 227 1.47 3.19 39.06
CA GLY A 227 1.50 4.56 38.53
C GLY A 227 2.91 5.04 38.13
N VAL A 228 3.93 4.17 38.23
CA VAL A 228 5.28 4.48 37.73
C VAL A 228 5.32 4.45 36.20
N GLU A 229 4.61 3.50 35.60
CA GLU A 229 4.44 3.39 34.15
C GLU A 229 3.08 3.96 33.76
N ASP A 230 2.99 5.29 33.75
CA ASP A 230 1.75 6.06 33.53
C ASP A 230 1.51 6.46 32.06
N HIS A 231 2.43 6.11 31.15
CA HIS A 231 2.35 6.43 29.72
C HIS A 231 2.88 5.31 28.82
N ALA A 232 2.24 5.08 27.66
CA ALA A 232 2.69 4.12 26.65
C ALA A 232 2.41 4.61 25.23
N THR A 233 3.03 3.96 24.23
CA THR A 233 2.88 4.36 22.82
C THR A 233 2.04 3.39 22.00
N GLN A 234 1.76 2.18 22.53
CA GLN A 234 1.17 1.07 21.77
C GLN A 234 1.91 0.75 20.45
N ALA A 235 3.23 1.03 20.36
CA ALA A 235 4.00 0.80 19.14
C ALA A 235 3.88 -0.63 18.56
N PRO A 236 3.91 -1.73 19.35
CA PRO A 236 3.69 -3.07 18.81
C PRO A 236 2.33 -3.23 18.10
N LEU A 237 1.27 -2.65 18.67
CA LEU A 237 -0.08 -2.71 18.09
C LEU A 237 -0.20 -1.80 16.86
N ALA A 238 0.38 -0.60 16.90
CA ALA A 238 0.40 0.33 15.76
C ALA A 238 1.15 -0.23 14.55
N VAL A 239 2.27 -0.93 14.79
CA VAL A 239 3.05 -1.60 13.72
C VAL A 239 2.32 -2.83 13.18
N SER A 240 1.85 -3.72 14.06
CA SER A 240 1.19 -4.97 13.63
C SER A 240 -0.10 -4.72 12.86
N LYS A 241 -0.94 -3.76 13.29
CA LYS A 241 -2.15 -3.41 12.53
C LYS A 241 -1.82 -2.83 11.15
N CYS A 242 -0.72 -2.08 11.03
CA CYS A 242 -0.26 -1.53 9.76
C CYS A 242 0.21 -2.65 8.81
N ALA A 243 0.99 -3.61 9.32
CA ALA A 243 1.39 -4.80 8.58
C ALA A 243 0.17 -5.59 8.05
N ASP A 244 -0.84 -5.83 8.89
CA ASP A 244 -2.10 -6.46 8.48
C ASP A 244 -2.82 -5.68 7.36
N MET A 245 -2.78 -4.34 7.41
CA MET A 245 -3.39 -3.48 6.38
C MET A 245 -2.67 -3.60 5.04
N ILE A 246 -1.35 -3.80 5.02
CA ILE A 246 -0.56 -3.97 3.79
C ILE A 246 -1.00 -5.25 3.06
N VAL A 247 -1.15 -6.36 3.79
CA VAL A 247 -1.64 -7.63 3.24
C VAL A 247 -3.03 -7.45 2.59
N LEU A 248 -3.95 -6.78 3.29
CA LEU A 248 -5.28 -6.48 2.78
C LEU A 248 -5.25 -5.56 1.56
N TRP A 249 -4.36 -4.57 1.55
CA TRP A 249 -4.18 -3.66 0.43
C TRP A 249 -3.61 -4.36 -0.80
N GLN A 250 -2.64 -5.27 -0.66
CA GLN A 250 -2.14 -6.10 -1.77
C GLN A 250 -3.24 -6.95 -2.42
N ARG A 251 -4.20 -7.46 -1.63
CA ARG A 251 -5.39 -8.12 -2.21
C ARG A 251 -6.24 -7.17 -3.05
N LEU A 252 -6.46 -5.94 -2.59
CA LEU A 252 -7.17 -4.93 -3.40
C LEU A 252 -6.41 -4.59 -4.69
N ILE A 253 -5.08 -4.49 -4.63
CA ILE A 253 -4.22 -4.27 -5.79
C ILE A 253 -4.37 -5.43 -6.80
N ALA A 254 -4.37 -6.67 -6.34
CA ALA A 254 -4.60 -7.84 -7.19
C ALA A 254 -5.95 -7.74 -7.93
N PHE A 255 -7.00 -7.31 -7.23
CA PHE A 255 -8.34 -7.18 -7.81
C PHE A 255 -8.37 -6.04 -8.85
N GLU A 256 -7.72 -4.91 -8.56
CA GLU A 256 -7.56 -3.81 -9.52
C GLU A 256 -6.80 -4.26 -10.77
N LEU A 257 -5.64 -4.92 -10.62
CA LEU A 257 -4.84 -5.43 -11.74
C LEU A 257 -5.64 -6.40 -12.62
N MET A 258 -6.36 -7.35 -12.00
CA MET A 258 -7.18 -8.32 -12.72
C MET A 258 -8.30 -7.64 -13.53
N ALA A 259 -8.98 -6.66 -12.92
CA ALA A 259 -10.02 -5.88 -13.61
C ALA A 259 -9.44 -4.97 -14.71
N ALA A 260 -8.29 -4.34 -14.47
CA ALA A 260 -7.62 -3.48 -15.44
C ALA A 260 -7.14 -4.28 -16.65
N ALA A 261 -6.56 -5.47 -16.43
CA ALA A 261 -6.17 -6.36 -17.51
C ALA A 261 -7.37 -6.82 -18.34
N GLN A 262 -8.49 -7.13 -17.69
CA GLN A 262 -9.73 -7.46 -18.40
C GLN A 262 -10.26 -6.28 -19.21
N ALA A 263 -10.20 -5.06 -18.66
CA ALA A 263 -10.61 -3.86 -19.39
C ALA A 263 -9.74 -3.62 -20.63
N VAL A 264 -8.44 -3.88 -20.54
CA VAL A 264 -7.52 -3.85 -21.69
C VAL A 264 -7.92 -4.86 -22.76
N ASP A 265 -8.18 -6.12 -22.38
CA ASP A 265 -8.54 -7.18 -23.34
C ASP A 265 -9.84 -6.88 -24.11
N LEU A 266 -10.77 -6.16 -23.47
CA LEU A 266 -12.06 -5.82 -24.04
C LEU A 266 -12.01 -4.58 -24.94
N ARG A 267 -10.84 -3.96 -25.12
CA ARG A 267 -10.67 -2.79 -25.98
C ARG A 267 -10.01 -3.16 -27.29
N ASP A 268 -10.82 -3.11 -28.34
CA ASP A 268 -10.35 -3.29 -29.70
C ASP A 268 -9.35 -2.19 -30.10
N GLY A 269 -8.22 -2.59 -30.68
CA GLY A 269 -7.20 -1.68 -31.23
C GLY A 269 -6.37 -0.91 -30.19
N LEU A 270 -6.48 -1.22 -28.90
CA LEU A 270 -5.62 -0.62 -27.88
C LEU A 270 -4.18 -1.13 -28.01
N THR A 271 -3.23 -0.22 -28.14
CA THR A 271 -1.80 -0.51 -28.02
C THR A 271 -1.28 0.05 -26.70
N LEU A 272 -0.88 -0.85 -25.79
CA LEU A 272 -0.33 -0.49 -24.49
C LEU A 272 1.05 0.17 -24.62
N ALA A 273 1.43 0.97 -23.62
CA ALA A 273 2.84 1.34 -23.45
C ALA A 273 3.69 0.08 -23.12
N PRO A 274 5.00 0.08 -23.42
CA PRO A 274 5.85 -1.08 -23.11
C PRO A 274 5.82 -1.50 -21.63
N GLY A 275 5.80 -0.54 -20.70
CA GLY A 275 5.76 -0.81 -19.26
C GLY A 275 4.49 -1.53 -18.82
N THR A 276 3.33 -1.02 -19.24
CA THR A 276 2.02 -1.62 -18.97
C THR A 276 1.74 -2.88 -19.78
N ALA A 277 2.35 -3.06 -20.95
CA ALA A 277 2.31 -4.32 -21.70
C ALA A 277 2.97 -5.46 -20.91
N GLY A 278 4.12 -5.19 -20.27
CA GLY A 278 4.76 -6.15 -19.36
C GLY A 278 3.87 -6.52 -18.17
N ILE A 279 3.23 -5.52 -17.56
CA ILE A 279 2.28 -5.71 -16.45
C ILE A 279 1.08 -6.56 -16.89
N HIS A 280 0.49 -6.25 -18.04
CA HIS A 280 -0.65 -7.00 -18.59
C HIS A 280 -0.27 -8.45 -18.88
N ALA A 281 0.88 -8.68 -19.52
CA ALA A 281 1.38 -10.01 -19.81
C ALA A 281 1.61 -10.84 -18.53
N ALA A 282 2.17 -10.22 -17.49
CA ALA A 282 2.36 -10.85 -16.19
C ALA A 282 1.03 -11.25 -15.53
N VAL A 283 0.01 -10.38 -15.56
CA VAL A 283 -1.34 -10.74 -15.09
C VAL A 283 -1.89 -11.91 -15.92
N ARG A 284 -1.72 -11.91 -17.24
CA ARG A 284 -2.22 -12.96 -18.14
C ARG A 284 -1.50 -14.30 -18.03
N ALA A 285 -0.27 -14.30 -17.55
CA ALA A 285 0.46 -15.53 -17.21
C ALA A 285 -0.14 -16.25 -16.00
N LEU A 286 -0.82 -15.52 -15.10
CA LEU A 286 -1.41 -16.06 -13.87
C LEU A 286 -2.94 -16.21 -13.97
N VAL A 287 -3.59 -15.32 -14.72
CA VAL A 287 -5.05 -15.19 -14.77
C VAL A 287 -5.54 -15.11 -16.21
N ALA A 288 -6.29 -16.11 -16.63
CA ALA A 288 -6.93 -16.13 -17.94
C ALA A 288 -8.01 -15.04 -18.09
N PRO A 289 -8.18 -14.43 -19.28
CA PRO A 289 -9.27 -13.50 -19.56
C PRO A 289 -10.63 -14.11 -19.23
N LEU A 290 -11.56 -13.29 -18.71
CA LEU A 290 -12.93 -13.72 -18.47
C LEU A 290 -13.69 -13.75 -19.81
N ARG A 291 -14.10 -14.94 -20.26
CA ARG A 291 -14.96 -15.13 -21.44
C ARG A 291 -16.40 -15.41 -21.07
N GLU A 292 -16.62 -16.23 -20.05
CA GLU A 292 -17.91 -16.58 -19.46
C GLU A 292 -17.74 -16.59 -17.95
N ASP A 293 -18.85 -16.52 -17.20
CA ASP A 293 -18.80 -16.45 -15.74
C ASP A 293 -18.06 -17.66 -15.14
N ARG A 294 -17.13 -17.36 -14.24
CA ARG A 294 -16.38 -18.34 -13.43
C ARG A 294 -16.05 -17.77 -12.06
N ALA A 295 -15.64 -18.62 -11.14
CA ALA A 295 -15.20 -18.17 -9.82
C ALA A 295 -13.89 -17.37 -9.93
N LEU A 296 -13.98 -16.04 -9.79
CA LEU A 296 -12.83 -15.14 -9.89
C LEU A 296 -11.99 -15.04 -8.61
N GLY A 297 -12.47 -15.59 -7.49
CA GLY A 297 -11.75 -15.55 -6.22
C GLY A 297 -10.41 -16.29 -6.28
N ILE A 298 -10.37 -17.45 -6.97
CA ILE A 298 -9.16 -18.26 -7.11
C ILE A 298 -8.10 -17.50 -7.94
N ASP A 299 -8.52 -16.82 -9.00
CA ASP A 299 -7.61 -15.99 -9.81
C ASP A 299 -7.03 -14.84 -9.02
N ALA A 300 -7.88 -14.18 -8.24
CA ALA A 300 -7.49 -13.02 -7.46
C ALA A 300 -6.49 -13.41 -6.36
N GLU A 301 -6.68 -14.56 -5.71
CA GLU A 301 -5.72 -15.10 -4.74
C GLU A 301 -4.41 -15.57 -5.39
N ALA A 302 -4.45 -16.14 -6.60
CA ALA A 302 -3.23 -16.49 -7.33
C ALA A 302 -2.38 -15.24 -7.64
N LEU A 303 -3.01 -14.17 -8.10
CA LEU A 303 -2.33 -12.90 -8.37
C LEU A 303 -1.83 -12.25 -7.07
N TYR A 304 -2.64 -12.27 -5.99
CA TYR A 304 -2.20 -11.82 -4.67
C TYR A 304 -0.97 -12.58 -4.16
N ALA A 305 -0.93 -13.91 -4.26
CA ALA A 305 0.21 -14.71 -3.80
C ALA A 305 1.50 -14.36 -4.55
N ALA A 306 1.40 -14.11 -5.86
CA ALA A 306 2.55 -13.68 -6.67
C ALA A 306 3.00 -12.25 -6.31
N LEU A 307 2.07 -11.34 -6.01
CA LEU A 307 2.37 -9.99 -5.50
C LEU A 307 3.05 -10.04 -4.12
N ALA A 308 2.53 -10.85 -3.20
CA ALA A 308 3.04 -10.97 -1.84
C ALA A 308 4.46 -11.53 -1.77
N THR A 309 4.83 -12.39 -2.72
CA THR A 309 6.18 -12.96 -2.84
C THR A 309 7.12 -12.14 -3.72
N GLY A 310 6.61 -11.10 -4.41
CA GLY A 310 7.39 -10.29 -5.35
C GLY A 310 7.78 -11.01 -6.65
N THR A 311 7.15 -12.16 -6.97
CA THR A 311 7.55 -13.05 -8.08
C THR A 311 6.71 -12.88 -9.36
N TRP A 312 5.80 -11.91 -9.39
CA TRP A 312 4.81 -11.79 -10.47
C TRP A 312 5.34 -11.11 -11.74
N LEU A 313 6.42 -10.32 -11.66
CA LEU A 313 7.11 -9.74 -12.83
C LEU A 313 8.43 -10.48 -13.06
N PRO A 314 8.79 -10.77 -14.33
CA PRO A 314 10.04 -11.42 -14.69
C PRO A 314 11.28 -10.55 -14.43
#